data_AF-W4H070-F1
#
_entry.id   AF-W4H070-F1
#
_cell.length_a   1.000
_cell.length_b   1.000
_cell.length_c   1.000
_cell.angle_alpha   90.00
_cell.angle_beta   90.00
_cell.angle_gamma   90.00
#
_symmetry.space_group_name_H-M   'P 1'
#
loop_
_entity.id
_entity.type
_entity.pdbx_description
1 polymer ?
#
loop_
_entity_poly.entity_id
_entity_poly.type
_entity_poly.pdbx_seq_one_letter_code
_entity_poly.pdbx_strand_id
1 'polypeptide(L)'
;MASSHTVPFKPQLFAVKSVAATVRKIWRDFKSGSMTSKKKGRVGPKPCHTPAEVTEIVRSVPARDRSTMHHMASLTKISVSTLCRHLKSGTINRRSYRLKTLLTDSHKFERLTFSRAHVNIQLDAMNDYISSRARDAASAVESCEPDESPGPAEFDFSDMWDVVHLDENCFNADKDCRNT
;
A
#
# COMPACT_ATOMS: atom_id res chain seq x y z
N MET A 1 -29.70 -47.65 60.28
CA MET A 1 -29.35 -48.12 58.92
C MET A 1 -29.25 -46.90 58.01
N ALA A 2 -28.04 -46.39 57.78
CA ALA A 2 -27.81 -45.23 56.90
C ALA A 2 -27.12 -45.72 55.63
N SER A 3 -27.83 -45.63 54.51
CA SER A 3 -27.38 -46.09 53.19
C SER A 3 -26.47 -45.02 52.57
N SER A 4 -25.19 -45.34 52.40
CA SER A 4 -24.20 -44.48 51.75
C SER A 4 -24.39 -44.52 50.23
N HIS A 5 -25.02 -43.48 49.67
CA HIS A 5 -25.06 -43.23 48.23
C HIS A 5 -23.71 -42.69 47.74
N THR A 6 -22.88 -43.55 47.16
CA THR A 6 -21.69 -43.14 46.41
C THR A 6 -22.09 -42.88 44.96
N VAL A 7 -22.11 -41.61 44.55
CA VAL A 7 -22.31 -41.23 43.15
C VAL A 7 -21.00 -41.42 42.36
N PRO A 8 -21.01 -42.15 41.23
CA PRO A 8 -19.81 -42.31 40.42
C PRO A 8 -19.51 -41.00 39.66
N PHE A 9 -18.37 -40.39 40.01
CA PHE A 9 -17.80 -39.29 39.26
C PHE A 9 -17.41 -39.79 37.85
N LYS A 10 -18.16 -39.40 36.82
CA LYS A 10 -17.78 -39.66 35.42
C LYS A 10 -16.82 -38.57 34.95
N PRO A 11 -15.51 -38.84 34.77
CA PRO A 11 -14.61 -37.87 34.18
C PRO A 11 -14.99 -37.67 32.71
N GLN A 12 -15.30 -36.43 32.36
CA GLN A 12 -15.60 -36.02 31.00
C GLN A 12 -14.34 -36.19 30.14
N LEU A 13 -14.48 -36.98 29.09
CA LEU A 13 -13.41 -37.54 28.27
C LEU A 13 -12.75 -36.47 27.38
N PHE A 14 -11.80 -35.70 27.91
CA PHE A 14 -10.79 -35.06 27.08
C PHE A 14 -9.65 -36.06 26.90
N ALA A 15 -9.55 -36.66 25.71
CA ALA A 15 -8.48 -37.60 25.37
C ALA A 15 -7.13 -36.86 25.25
N VAL A 16 -6.53 -36.52 26.38
CA VAL A 16 -5.17 -36.00 26.44
C VAL A 16 -4.22 -37.18 26.29
N LYS A 17 -3.46 -37.22 25.20
CA LYS A 17 -2.41 -38.24 24.99
C LYS A 17 -1.45 -38.22 26.18
N SER A 18 -1.18 -39.38 26.76
CA SER A 18 -0.25 -39.47 27.90
C SER A 18 1.12 -38.91 27.53
N VAL A 19 1.80 -38.30 28.52
CA VAL A 19 3.13 -37.72 28.35
C VAL A 19 4.10 -38.73 27.73
N ALA A 20 4.05 -39.99 28.19
CA ALA A 20 4.86 -41.08 27.67
C ALA A 20 4.65 -41.36 26.16
N ALA A 21 3.40 -41.31 25.67
CA ALA A 21 3.11 -41.51 24.26
C ALA A 21 3.67 -40.36 23.39
N THR A 22 3.64 -39.13 23.90
CA THR A 22 4.18 -37.95 23.23
C THR A 22 5.71 -37.98 23.16
N VAL A 23 6.39 -38.33 24.27
CA VAL A 23 7.86 -38.46 24.32
C VAL A 23 8.35 -39.55 23.35
N ARG A 24 7.72 -40.72 23.32
CA ARG A 24 8.08 -41.79 22.36
C ARG A 24 7.92 -41.37 20.91
N LYS A 25 6.92 -40.54 20.60
CA LYS A 25 6.73 -40.00 19.25
C LYS A 25 7.89 -39.06 18.88
N ILE A 26 8.18 -38.08 19.75
CA ILE A 26 9.27 -37.11 19.54
C ILE A 26 10.61 -37.84 19.35
N TRP A 27 10.89 -38.85 20.18
CA TRP A 27 12.11 -39.65 20.08
C TRP A 27 12.24 -40.41 18.76
N ARG A 28 11.13 -40.99 18.25
CA ARG A 28 11.12 -41.64 16.93
C ARG A 28 11.33 -40.64 15.79
N ASP A 29 10.65 -39.50 15.85
CA ASP A 29 10.79 -38.42 14.87
C ASP A 29 12.24 -37.87 14.86
N PHE A 30 12.88 -37.76 16.03
CA PHE A 30 14.29 -37.42 16.18
C PHE A 30 15.23 -38.46 15.55
N LYS A 31 15.03 -39.76 15.86
CA LYS A 31 15.82 -40.86 15.30
C LYS A 31 15.68 -40.99 13.78
N SER A 32 14.55 -40.59 13.21
CA SER A 32 14.33 -40.57 11.76
C SER A 32 14.79 -39.27 11.08
N GLY A 33 15.44 -38.35 11.80
CA GLY A 33 15.91 -37.05 11.27
C GLY A 33 14.81 -36.02 10.98
N SER A 34 13.57 -36.27 11.41
CA SER A 34 12.41 -35.40 11.17
C SER A 34 12.20 -34.44 12.35
N MET A 35 13.04 -33.42 12.44
CA MET A 35 12.98 -32.39 13.49
C MET A 35 12.05 -31.21 13.16
N THR A 36 11.52 -31.14 11.94
CA THR A 36 10.64 -30.04 11.52
C THR A 36 9.26 -30.19 12.13
N SER A 37 8.65 -29.04 12.49
CA SER A 37 7.29 -29.01 13.02
C SER A 37 6.30 -29.57 11.98
N LYS A 38 5.66 -30.69 12.31
CA LYS A 38 4.57 -31.29 11.50
C LYS A 38 3.21 -30.63 11.74
N LYS A 39 3.16 -29.52 12.49
CA LYS A 39 1.91 -28.77 12.67
C LYS A 39 1.50 -28.23 11.30
N LYS A 40 0.24 -28.44 10.91
CA LYS A 40 -0.32 -27.82 9.71
C LYS A 40 -0.09 -26.30 9.80
N GLY A 41 0.48 -25.69 8.77
CA GLY A 41 0.61 -24.23 8.70
C GLY A 41 -0.76 -23.55 8.70
N ARG A 42 -0.77 -22.22 8.84
CA ARG A 42 -2.02 -21.40 8.90
C ARG A 42 -2.91 -21.74 10.11
N VAL A 43 -2.29 -21.94 11.27
CA VAL A 43 -2.99 -22.12 12.57
C VAL A 43 -3.23 -20.79 13.31
N GLY A 44 -2.83 -19.66 12.72
CA GLY A 44 -3.06 -18.34 13.26
C GLY A 44 -4.44 -17.77 12.88
N PRO A 45 -4.87 -16.69 13.55
CA PRO A 45 -6.07 -15.94 13.17
C PRO A 45 -6.03 -15.51 11.72
N LYS A 46 -7.19 -15.50 11.05
CA LYS A 46 -7.31 -14.98 9.68
C LYS A 46 -7.07 -13.46 9.69
N PRO A 47 -6.34 -12.91 8.71
CA PRO A 47 -6.21 -11.46 8.55
C PRO A 47 -7.60 -10.82 8.41
N CYS A 48 -7.84 -9.74 9.15
CA CYS A 48 -9.13 -9.04 9.09
C CYS A 48 -9.31 -8.26 7.79
N HIS A 49 -8.22 -7.74 7.21
CA HIS A 49 -8.23 -7.05 5.93
C HIS A 49 -7.23 -7.69 4.98
N THR A 50 -7.68 -7.98 3.76
CA THR A 50 -6.80 -8.49 2.71
C THR A 50 -6.05 -7.33 2.04
N PRO A 51 -4.85 -7.57 1.46
CA PRO A 51 -4.10 -6.48 0.82
C PRO A 51 -4.88 -5.80 -0.31
N ALA A 52 -5.65 -6.56 -1.11
CA ALA A 52 -6.47 -6.02 -2.19
C ALA A 52 -7.64 -5.16 -1.68
N GLU A 53 -8.32 -5.61 -0.62
CA GLU A 53 -9.38 -4.85 0.05
C GLU A 53 -8.83 -3.53 0.61
N VAL A 54 -7.64 -3.57 1.20
CA VAL A 54 -6.99 -2.35 1.71
C VAL A 54 -6.65 -1.38 0.59
N THR A 55 -6.14 -1.86 -0.55
CA THR A 55 -5.90 -0.98 -1.72
C THR A 55 -7.19 -0.37 -2.22
N GLU A 56 -8.26 -1.15 -2.37
CA GLU A 56 -9.56 -0.66 -2.83
C GLU A 56 -10.13 0.42 -1.91
N ILE A 57 -10.09 0.18 -0.60
CA ILE A 57 -10.57 1.15 0.40
C ILE A 57 -9.74 2.44 0.35
N VAL A 58 -8.41 2.34 0.25
CA VAL A 58 -7.54 3.53 0.14
C VAL A 58 -7.80 4.29 -1.16
N ARG A 59 -8.00 3.57 -2.28
CA ARG A 59 -8.35 4.15 -3.58
C ARG A 59 -9.68 4.91 -3.52
N SER A 60 -10.66 4.40 -2.76
CA SER A 60 -11.97 5.06 -2.61
C SER A 60 -11.89 6.45 -1.97
N VAL A 61 -10.88 6.72 -1.14
CA VAL A 61 -10.67 8.02 -0.50
C VAL A 61 -10.10 9.00 -1.54
N PRO A 62 -10.67 10.21 -1.74
CA PRO A 62 -10.09 11.19 -2.66
C PRO A 62 -8.65 11.56 -2.30
N ALA A 63 -7.78 11.78 -3.30
CA ALA A 63 -6.35 11.99 -3.08
C ALA A 63 -6.02 13.14 -2.11
N ARG A 64 -6.82 14.22 -2.14
CA ARG A 64 -6.73 15.36 -1.22
C ARG A 64 -6.91 14.97 0.26
N ASP A 65 -7.71 13.94 0.51
CA ASP A 65 -8.10 13.47 1.84
C ASP A 65 -7.20 12.30 2.29
N ARG A 66 -6.29 11.80 1.42
CA ARG A 66 -5.31 10.76 1.75
C ARG A 66 -4.10 11.29 2.52
N SER A 67 -4.34 12.06 3.58
CA SER A 67 -3.30 12.70 4.39
C SER A 67 -2.75 11.75 5.48
N THR A 68 -2.75 12.19 6.74
CA THR A 68 -2.13 11.45 7.85
C THR A 68 -2.77 10.08 8.07
N MET A 69 -2.01 9.16 8.63
CA MET A 69 -2.49 7.81 8.94
C MET A 69 -3.67 7.79 9.91
N HIS A 70 -3.74 8.76 10.84
CA HIS A 70 -4.88 8.94 11.74
C HIS A 70 -6.12 9.43 11.00
N HIS A 71 -5.96 10.37 10.06
CA HIS A 71 -7.07 10.82 9.22
C HIS A 71 -7.58 9.70 8.33
N MET A 72 -6.67 8.95 7.69
CA MET A 72 -7.00 7.76 6.91
C MET A 72 -7.72 6.70 7.75
N ALA A 73 -7.28 6.45 8.98
CA ALA A 73 -7.95 5.50 9.85
C ALA A 73 -9.39 5.93 10.19
N SER A 74 -9.61 7.23 10.37
CA SER A 74 -10.94 7.80 10.62
C SER A 74 -11.85 7.68 9.40
N LEU A 75 -11.33 7.88 8.20
CA LEU A 75 -12.08 7.79 6.94
C LEU A 75 -12.37 6.34 6.51
N THR A 76 -11.36 5.48 6.57
CA THR A 76 -11.43 4.09 6.07
C THR A 76 -11.95 3.09 7.09
N LYS A 77 -12.04 3.49 8.37
CA LYS A 77 -12.32 2.62 9.53
C LYS A 77 -11.31 1.48 9.69
N ILE A 78 -10.18 1.53 9.00
CA ILE A 78 -9.05 0.61 9.20
C ILE A 78 -8.20 1.18 10.34
N SER A 79 -7.78 0.33 11.28
CA SER A 79 -6.92 0.80 12.37
C SER A 79 -5.59 1.35 11.84
N VAL A 80 -5.07 2.39 12.49
CA VAL A 80 -3.75 2.97 12.23
C VAL A 80 -2.66 1.88 12.20
N SER A 81 -2.73 0.91 13.11
CA SER A 81 -1.77 -0.20 13.19
C SER A 81 -1.80 -1.10 11.95
N THR A 82 -2.97 -1.30 11.36
CA THR A 82 -3.15 -2.13 10.17
C THR A 82 -2.64 -1.39 8.94
N LEU A 83 -3.01 -0.12 8.78
CA LEU A 83 -2.43 0.77 7.75
C LEU A 83 -0.90 0.79 7.81
N CYS A 84 -0.32 0.94 9.01
CA CYS A 84 1.13 0.84 9.24
C CYS A 84 1.74 -0.46 8.70
N ARG A 85 1.10 -1.60 8.96
CA ARG A 85 1.57 -2.91 8.49
C ARG A 85 1.53 -3.01 6.97
N HIS A 86 0.42 -2.60 6.34
CA HIS A 86 0.27 -2.59 4.89
C HIS A 86 1.25 -1.67 4.18
N LEU A 87 1.61 -0.57 4.85
CA LEU A 87 2.61 0.35 4.36
C LEU A 87 4.04 -0.21 4.46
N LYS A 88 4.35 -0.96 5.53
CA LYS A 88 5.63 -1.68 5.65
C LYS A 88 5.75 -2.86 4.70
N SER A 89 4.63 -3.53 4.39
CA SER A 89 4.61 -4.63 3.44
C SER A 89 4.60 -4.19 1.98
N GLY A 90 4.47 -2.89 1.70
CA GLY A 90 4.44 -2.34 0.34
C GLY A 90 3.10 -2.50 -0.38
N THR A 91 2.02 -2.84 0.34
CA THR A 91 0.66 -2.88 -0.21
C THR A 91 0.12 -1.48 -0.48
N ILE A 92 0.52 -0.51 0.34
CA ILE A 92 0.24 0.92 0.17
C ILE A 92 1.59 1.64 0.14
N ASN A 93 1.76 2.58 -0.77
CA ASN A 93 3.00 3.34 -0.91
C ASN A 93 2.94 4.71 -0.21
N ARG A 94 4.10 5.16 0.28
CA ARG A 94 4.28 6.52 0.82
C ARG A 94 4.47 7.51 -0.32
N ARG A 95 3.93 8.73 -0.15
CA ARG A 95 4.27 9.87 -1.01
C ARG A 95 4.53 11.15 -0.24
N SER A 96 5.80 11.55 -0.25
CA SER A 96 6.25 12.88 0.12
C SER A 96 6.10 13.80 -1.08
N TYR A 97 5.20 14.79 -1.00
CA TYR A 97 5.00 15.78 -2.06
C TYR A 97 5.38 17.19 -1.64
N ARG A 98 6.14 17.36 -0.55
CA ARG A 98 6.66 18.68 -0.16
C ARG A 98 7.58 19.23 -1.25
N LEU A 99 6.98 19.94 -2.20
CA LEU A 99 7.68 20.86 -3.08
C LEU A 99 8.19 21.98 -2.19
N LYS A 100 9.49 21.98 -1.90
CA LYS A 100 10.12 22.84 -0.90
C LYS A 100 10.30 24.30 -1.35
N THR A 101 9.41 24.82 -2.19
CA THR A 101 9.40 26.23 -2.59
C THR A 101 7.97 26.68 -2.69
N LEU A 102 7.61 27.74 -1.97
CA LEU A 102 6.55 28.64 -2.42
C LEU A 102 7.02 29.18 -3.77
N LEU A 103 6.65 28.46 -4.82
CA LEU A 103 7.10 28.73 -6.18
C LEU A 103 6.29 29.95 -6.66
N THR A 104 6.79 31.14 -6.31
CA THR A 104 6.27 32.41 -6.83
C THR A 104 6.40 32.40 -8.35
N ASP A 105 5.58 33.20 -9.03
CA ASP A 105 5.58 33.23 -10.49
C ASP A 105 6.94 33.67 -11.06
N SER A 106 7.71 34.48 -10.32
CA SER A 106 9.11 34.81 -10.65
C SER A 106 10.01 33.57 -10.67
N HIS A 107 9.95 32.75 -9.61
CA HIS A 107 10.74 31.51 -9.55
C HIS A 107 10.33 30.50 -10.64
N LYS A 108 9.06 30.49 -11.05
CA LYS A 108 8.62 29.66 -12.20
C LYS A 108 9.27 30.15 -13.49
N PHE A 109 9.24 31.45 -13.73
CA PHE A 109 9.81 32.06 -14.93
C PHE A 109 11.32 31.82 -15.03
N GLU A 110 12.06 32.09 -13.95
CA GLU A 110 13.52 31.85 -13.91
C GLU A 110 13.87 30.40 -14.19
N ARG A 111 13.12 29.45 -13.62
CA ARG A 111 13.34 28.02 -13.86
C ARG A 111 13.00 27.62 -15.29
N LEU A 112 11.94 28.16 -15.87
CA LEU A 112 11.60 27.93 -17.28
C LEU A 112 12.66 28.50 -18.21
N THR A 113 13.16 29.71 -17.95
CA THR A 113 14.24 30.33 -18.72
C THR A 113 15.54 29.53 -18.59
N PHE A 114 15.89 29.08 -17.38
CA PHE A 114 17.05 28.21 -17.15
C PHE A 114 16.92 26.88 -17.90
N SER A 115 15.78 26.19 -17.77
CA SER A 115 15.54 24.94 -18.51
C SER A 115 15.58 25.17 -20.02
N ARG A 116 14.95 26.23 -20.54
CA ARG A 116 14.97 26.55 -21.97
C ARG A 116 16.37 26.84 -22.50
N ALA A 117 17.25 27.44 -21.68
CA ALA A 117 18.64 27.69 -22.05
C ALA A 117 19.51 26.42 -22.07
N HIS A 118 19.16 25.39 -21.28
CA HIS A 118 19.95 24.16 -21.11
C HIS A 118 19.36 22.93 -21.82
N VAL A 119 18.12 23.03 -22.29
CA VAL A 119 17.50 22.06 -23.19
C VAL A 119 18.00 22.38 -24.59
N ASN A 120 19.12 21.78 -24.97
CA ASN A 120 19.66 21.82 -26.33
C ASN A 120 18.87 20.86 -27.23
N ILE A 121 17.54 21.00 -27.24
CA ILE A 121 16.73 20.34 -28.25
C ILE A 121 16.78 21.29 -29.43
N GLN A 122 17.27 20.77 -30.57
CA GLN A 122 17.24 21.45 -31.85
C GLN A 122 15.87 22.09 -32.01
N LEU A 123 15.82 23.41 -31.84
CA LEU A 123 14.58 24.18 -31.82
C LEU A 123 13.76 23.90 -33.09
N ASP A 124 14.47 23.62 -34.19
CA ASP A 124 13.95 23.20 -35.48
C ASP A 124 13.23 21.85 -35.39
N ALA A 125 13.80 20.83 -34.73
CA ALA A 125 13.16 19.53 -34.57
C ALA A 125 11.88 19.59 -33.72
N MET A 126 11.85 20.47 -32.70
CA MET A 126 10.63 20.71 -31.91
C MET A 126 9.60 21.53 -32.69
N ASN A 127 10.02 22.55 -33.44
CA ASN A 127 9.14 23.35 -34.27
C ASN A 127 8.55 22.53 -35.42
N ASP A 128 9.32 21.60 -36.00
CA ASP A 128 8.87 20.66 -37.02
C ASP A 128 7.81 19.69 -36.47
N TYR A 129 8.02 19.18 -35.24
CA TYR A 129 7.03 18.34 -34.55
C TYR A 129 5.73 19.10 -34.20
N ILE A 130 5.84 20.35 -33.76
CA ILE A 130 4.67 21.20 -33.48
C ILE A 130 3.94 21.54 -34.79
N SER A 131 4.69 21.83 -35.86
CA SER A 131 4.14 22.15 -37.18
C SER A 131 3.52 20.95 -37.88
N SER A 132 4.04 19.74 -37.69
CA SER A 132 3.40 18.51 -38.18
C SER A 132 2.09 18.23 -37.42
N ARG A 133 2.10 18.37 -36.09
CA ARG A 133 0.89 18.24 -35.26
C ARG A 133 -0.20 19.26 -35.62
N ALA A 134 0.18 20.50 -35.94
CA ALA A 134 -0.75 21.53 -36.39
C ALA A 134 -1.35 21.22 -37.77
N ARG A 135 -0.58 20.61 -38.68
CA ARG A 135 -1.08 20.14 -39.99
C ARG A 135 -2.01 18.93 -39.85
N ASP A 136 -1.69 18.00 -38.95
CA ASP A 136 -2.55 16.85 -38.66
C ASP A 136 -3.88 17.30 -38.02
N ALA A 137 -3.84 18.30 -37.13
CA ALA A 137 -5.02 18.92 -36.55
C ALA A 137 -5.86 19.72 -37.58
N ALA A 138 -5.22 20.38 -38.55
CA ALA A 138 -5.91 21.09 -39.62
C ALA A 138 -6.51 20.14 -40.69
N SER A 139 -5.84 19.02 -40.97
CA SER A 139 -6.32 17.96 -41.88
C SER A 139 -7.55 17.22 -41.32
N ALA A 140 -7.60 17.04 -39.99
CA ALA A 140 -8.75 16.43 -39.31
C ALA A 140 -10.03 17.29 -39.35
N VAL A 141 -9.94 18.57 -39.75
CA VAL A 141 -11.07 19.52 -39.76
C VAL A 141 -11.85 19.52 -41.09
N GLU A 142 -11.38 18.83 -42.14
CA GLU A 142 -12.08 18.80 -43.46
C GLU A 142 -12.86 17.50 -43.74
N SER A 143 -13.13 16.67 -42.73
CA SER A 143 -14.04 15.52 -42.90
C SER A 143 -14.82 15.21 -41.61
N CYS A 144 -16.09 15.62 -41.62
CA CYS A 144 -17.22 15.16 -40.79
C CYS A 144 -17.47 15.84 -39.41
N GLU A 145 -18.77 16.04 -39.17
CA GLU A 145 -19.50 16.64 -38.04
C GLU A 145 -19.20 16.02 -36.64
N PRO A 146 -19.64 16.68 -35.54
CA PRO A 146 -18.91 16.73 -34.28
C PRO A 146 -19.27 15.58 -33.34
N ASP A 147 -18.27 14.81 -32.93
CA ASP A 147 -18.14 14.42 -31.53
C ASP A 147 -16.72 13.94 -31.26
N GLU A 148 -16.24 14.23 -30.06
CA GLU A 148 -14.95 13.80 -29.50
C GLU A 148 -13.68 14.41 -30.12
N SER A 149 -13.36 15.60 -29.61
CA SER A 149 -11.98 16.09 -29.51
C SER A 149 -11.04 14.96 -29.08
N PRO A 150 -9.97 14.64 -29.84
CA PRO A 150 -8.91 13.77 -29.35
C PRO A 150 -8.22 14.52 -28.20
N GLY A 151 -8.69 14.28 -26.98
CA GLY A 151 -8.10 14.80 -25.76
C GLY A 151 -6.61 14.49 -25.73
N PRO A 152 -5.79 15.32 -25.04
CA PRO A 152 -4.37 15.04 -24.90
C PRO A 152 -4.24 13.59 -24.43
N ALA A 153 -3.46 12.77 -25.15
CA ALA A 153 -3.28 11.36 -24.87
C ALA A 153 -3.25 11.16 -23.35
N GLU A 154 -4.32 10.57 -22.81
CA GLU A 154 -4.46 10.42 -21.38
C GLU A 154 -3.26 9.59 -20.94
N PHE A 155 -2.28 10.24 -20.32
CA PHE A 155 -1.26 9.53 -19.58
C PHE A 155 -2.04 8.82 -18.48
N ASP A 156 -2.25 7.52 -18.66
CA ASP A 156 -2.93 6.69 -17.69
C ASP A 156 -2.05 6.67 -16.44
N PHE A 157 -2.33 7.57 -15.50
CA PHE A 157 -1.66 7.64 -14.20
C PHE A 157 -2.14 6.46 -13.35
N SER A 158 -1.93 5.24 -13.82
CA SER A 158 -2.48 4.03 -13.21
C SER A 158 -1.77 3.62 -11.91
N ASP A 159 -0.64 4.26 -11.58
CA ASP A 159 0.18 3.90 -10.41
C ASP A 159 0.05 4.83 -9.19
N MET A 160 -0.80 5.86 -9.22
CA MET A 160 -0.84 6.89 -8.16
C MET A 160 -1.96 6.70 -7.12
N TRP A 161 -2.80 5.68 -7.29
CA TRP A 161 -4.04 5.54 -6.52
C TRP A 161 -3.86 4.80 -5.18
N ASP A 162 -2.81 3.99 -5.03
CA ASP A 162 -2.47 3.23 -3.81
C ASP A 162 -1.56 3.98 -2.85
N VAL A 163 -1.64 5.29 -2.89
CA VAL A 163 -0.66 6.17 -2.26
C VAL A 163 -1.30 6.93 -1.11
N VAL A 164 -0.69 6.85 0.06
CA VAL A 164 -1.07 7.63 1.25
C VAL A 164 -0.01 8.69 1.53
N HIS A 165 -0.46 9.94 1.69
CA HIS A 165 0.38 11.08 1.99
C HIS A 165 0.63 11.23 3.49
N LEU A 166 1.75 10.68 3.96
CA LEU A 166 2.16 10.90 5.34
C LEU A 166 2.74 12.31 5.50
N ASP A 167 2.18 13.09 6.43
CA ASP A 167 2.81 14.33 6.89
C ASP A 167 4.14 14.01 7.60
N GLU A 168 5.17 14.77 7.26
CA GLU A 168 6.56 14.55 7.70
C GLU A 168 6.77 14.85 9.20
N ASN A 169 5.80 15.48 9.90
CA ASN A 169 5.97 15.75 11.32
C ASN A 169 6.12 14.46 12.15
N CYS A 170 5.61 13.33 11.66
CA CYS A 170 5.81 12.02 12.30
C CYS A 170 7.20 11.41 12.06
N PHE A 171 8.00 11.94 11.14
CA PHE A 171 9.33 11.40 10.81
C PHE A 171 10.46 12.13 11.54
N ASN A 172 10.29 13.42 11.86
CA ASN A 172 11.29 14.16 12.64
C ASN A 172 11.30 13.73 14.13
N ALA A 173 10.16 13.33 14.68
CA ALA A 173 10.09 12.86 16.07
C ALA A 173 10.86 11.54 16.33
N ASP A 174 11.00 10.66 15.34
CA ASP A 174 11.71 9.36 15.48
C ASP A 174 13.21 9.45 15.12
N LYS A 175 13.64 10.60 14.55
CA LYS A 175 15.05 10.87 14.22
C LYS A 175 15.78 11.60 15.36
N ASP A 176 15.07 12.32 16.21
CA ASP A 176 15.67 13.08 17.33
C ASP A 176 15.89 12.25 18.61
N CYS A 177 15.28 11.07 18.73
CA CYS A 177 15.45 10.19 19.89
C CYS A 177 16.65 9.23 19.82
N ARG A 178 17.53 9.35 18.81
CA ARG A 178 18.73 8.49 18.67
C ARG A 178 20.06 9.16 19.02
N ASN A 179 20.07 10.42 19.49
CA ASN A 179 21.27 11.10 19.95
C ASN A 179 21.09 11.72 21.35
N THR A 180 20.86 10.87 22.36
CA THR A 180 21.06 11.22 23.78
C THR A 180 21.76 10.07 24.47
#